data_AF-A0A923T9T8-F1
#
_entry.id   AF-A0A923T9T8-F1
#
_cell.length_a   1.000
_cell.length_b   1.000
_cell.length_c   1.000
_cell.angle_alpha   90.00
_cell.angle_beta   90.00
_cell.angle_gamma   90.00
#
_symmetry.space_group_name_H-M   'P 1'
#
loop_
_entity.id
_entity.type
_entity.pdbx_description
1 polymer ?
#
loop_
_entity_poly.entity_id
_entity_poly.type
_entity_poly.pdbx_seq_one_letter_code
_entity_poly.pdbx_strand_id
1 'polypeptide(L)'
;MQYPPEHFAIVNALFREGRFLLEGEAAFLALREQREFYQRFFHESFRLQLVLTADYALLTSNRDKDPLARSICIFLAVFCYELDQEDSNLLEKLSFGIFSISQWEERFEQSSFNNVLEATDKLRNADQRAKFYLELARRSLIDRLDDDHFRFTPAHRYFLEFARDLNVREMMNKA
;
A
#
# COMPACT_ATOMS: atom_id res chain seq x y z
N MET A 1 10.58 28.52 15.19
CA MET A 1 9.38 27.98 14.53
C MET A 1 8.70 27.05 15.50
N GLN A 2 7.41 27.25 15.75
CA GLN A 2 6.61 26.35 16.58
C GLN A 2 6.01 25.30 15.64
N TYR A 3 6.42 24.04 15.78
CA TYR A 3 5.87 22.95 14.98
C TYR A 3 4.49 22.54 15.51
N PRO A 4 3.58 22.08 14.64
CA PRO A 4 2.29 21.56 15.08
C PRO A 4 2.43 20.33 16.01
N PRO A 5 1.38 19.99 16.77
CA PRO A 5 1.35 18.74 17.53
C PRO A 5 1.61 17.52 16.64
N GLU A 6 2.15 16.45 17.24
CA GLU A 6 2.50 15.19 16.56
C GLU A 6 3.54 15.32 15.41
N HIS A 7 4.22 16.46 15.25
CA HIS A 7 5.15 16.67 14.14
C HIS A 7 6.20 15.58 13.99
N PHE A 8 6.84 15.16 15.09
CA PHE A 8 7.82 14.10 15.05
C PHE A 8 7.22 12.76 14.59
N ALA A 9 6.05 12.40 15.10
CA ALA A 9 5.37 11.16 14.73
C ALA A 9 4.99 11.17 13.24
N ILE A 10 4.47 12.30 12.74
CA ILE A 10 4.11 12.48 11.33
C ILE A 10 5.32 12.33 10.42
N VAL A 11 6.40 13.05 10.72
CA VAL A 11 7.63 13.00 9.90
C VAL A 11 8.26 11.61 9.96
N ASN A 12 8.31 10.99 11.14
CA ASN A 12 8.88 9.66 11.30
C ASN A 12 8.08 8.61 10.50
N ALA A 13 6.75 8.62 10.60
CA ALA A 13 5.88 7.71 9.86
C ALA A 13 5.98 7.90 8.34
N LEU A 14 5.76 9.12 7.86
CA LEU A 14 5.63 9.37 6.43
C LEU A 14 6.97 9.42 5.69
N PHE A 15 7.98 10.06 6.28
CA PHE A 15 9.23 10.33 5.58
C PHE A 15 10.28 9.25 5.87
N ARG A 16 10.47 8.89 7.15
CA ARG A 16 11.53 7.95 7.52
C ARG A 16 11.11 6.49 7.31
N GLU A 17 9.90 6.13 7.74
CA GLU A 17 9.37 4.77 7.59
C GLU A 17 8.70 4.58 6.23
N GLY A 18 8.20 5.66 5.62
CA GLY A 18 7.47 5.61 4.37
C GLY A 18 6.16 4.84 4.48
N ARG A 19 5.59 4.75 5.69
CA ARG A 19 4.32 4.07 5.95
C ARG A 19 3.15 5.01 5.70
N PHE A 20 1.99 4.43 5.43
CA PHE A 20 0.74 5.16 5.40
C PHE A 20 0.36 5.54 6.84
N LEU A 21 -0.04 6.80 7.04
CA LEU A 21 -0.75 7.20 8.26
C LEU A 21 -2.22 6.91 8.06
N LEU A 22 -2.85 6.19 8.99
CA LEU A 22 -4.24 5.77 8.88
C LEU A 22 -5.16 6.63 9.74
N GLU A 23 -6.43 6.71 9.34
CA GLU A 23 -7.51 7.26 10.15
C GLU A 23 -7.60 6.52 11.50
N GLY A 24 -7.87 7.27 12.57
CA GLY A 24 -7.79 6.79 13.96
C GLY A 24 -6.44 7.06 14.65
N GLU A 25 -5.35 7.35 13.93
CA GLU A 25 -4.09 7.77 14.54
C GLU A 25 -4.11 9.25 14.95
N ALA A 26 -3.59 9.59 16.15
CA ALA A 26 -3.46 10.98 16.59
C ALA A 26 -2.63 11.83 15.61
N ALA A 27 -1.57 11.23 15.05
CA ALA A 27 -0.73 11.85 14.03
C ALA A 27 -1.52 12.14 12.74
N PHE A 28 -2.44 11.27 12.33
CA PHE A 28 -3.29 11.51 11.17
C PHE A 28 -4.26 12.67 11.41
N LEU A 29 -4.88 12.74 12.59
CA LEU A 29 -5.76 13.85 12.97
C LEU A 29 -5.03 15.19 12.96
N ALA A 30 -3.86 15.27 13.60
CA ALA A 30 -3.05 16.48 13.63
C ALA A 30 -2.57 16.89 12.22
N LEU A 31 -2.20 15.93 11.38
CA LEU A 31 -1.84 16.18 9.99
C LEU A 31 -3.02 16.75 9.21
N ARG A 32 -4.22 16.19 9.38
CA ARG A 32 -5.45 16.62 8.69
C ARG A 32 -5.84 18.04 9.08
N GLU A 33 -5.77 18.38 10.37
CA GLU A 33 -6.05 19.73 10.88
C GLU A 33 -5.06 20.78 10.36
N GLN A 34 -3.81 20.37 10.14
CA GLN A 34 -2.71 21.26 9.73
C GLN A 34 -2.22 20.94 8.31
N ARG A 35 -3.15 20.52 7.44
CA ARG A 35 -2.85 20.03 6.08
C ARG A 35 -1.96 20.98 5.29
N GLU A 36 -2.30 22.26 5.25
CA GLU A 36 -1.58 23.26 4.44
C GLU A 36 -0.13 23.42 4.91
N PHE A 37 0.09 23.41 6.23
CA PHE A 37 1.44 23.45 6.80
C PHE A 37 2.26 22.25 6.34
N TYR A 38 1.71 21.03 6.48
CA TYR A 38 2.45 19.81 6.14
C TYR A 38 2.66 19.66 4.63
N GLN A 39 1.68 20.03 3.79
CA GLN A 39 1.85 20.05 2.34
C GLN A 39 3.01 20.96 1.92
N ARG A 40 3.06 22.17 2.48
CA ARG A 40 4.18 23.10 2.23
C ARG A 40 5.50 22.59 2.78
N PHE A 41 5.51 22.11 4.02
CA PHE A 41 6.71 21.57 4.67
C PHE A 41 7.34 20.45 3.83
N PHE A 42 6.57 19.43 3.45
CA PHE A 42 7.12 18.31 2.67
C PHE A 42 7.55 18.72 1.26
N HIS A 43 6.83 19.65 0.63
CA HIS A 43 7.17 20.14 -0.71
C HIS A 43 8.41 21.04 -0.71
N GLU A 44 8.49 21.99 0.22
CA GLU A 44 9.59 22.95 0.33
C GLU A 44 10.87 22.26 0.82
N SER A 45 10.78 21.37 1.82
CA SER A 45 11.94 20.71 2.42
C SER A 45 12.45 19.50 1.63
N PHE A 46 11.55 18.69 1.05
CA PHE A 46 11.92 17.39 0.47
C PHE A 46 11.47 17.19 -0.99
N ARG A 47 10.77 18.16 -1.58
CA ARG A 47 10.16 18.03 -2.93
C ARG A 47 9.21 16.83 -3.04
N LEU A 48 8.58 16.45 -1.93
CA LEU A 48 7.57 15.39 -1.87
C LEU A 48 6.17 15.99 -1.83
N GLN A 49 5.20 15.26 -2.37
CA GLN A 49 3.79 15.64 -2.33
C GLN A 49 3.07 14.86 -1.24
N LEU A 50 2.41 15.57 -0.34
CA LEU A 50 1.52 14.97 0.66
C LEU A 50 0.15 14.73 0.03
N VAL A 51 -0.20 13.45 -0.11
CA VAL A 51 -1.51 12.98 -0.51
C VAL A 51 -2.28 12.65 0.77
N LEU A 52 -3.45 13.27 0.92
CA LEU A 52 -4.33 13.07 2.07
C LEU A 52 -5.72 12.69 1.55
N THR A 53 -6.22 11.55 2.02
CA THR A 53 -7.58 11.05 1.76
C THR A 53 -8.41 11.10 3.05
N ALA A 54 -9.65 10.60 3.00
CA ALA A 54 -10.46 10.45 4.20
C ALA A 54 -9.87 9.44 5.20
N ASP A 55 -9.20 8.40 4.68
CA ASP A 55 -8.85 7.21 5.46
C ASP A 55 -7.35 7.01 5.66
N TYR A 56 -6.51 7.66 4.84
CA TYR A 56 -5.06 7.56 4.95
C TYR A 56 -4.32 8.77 4.34
N ALA A 57 -3.07 8.94 4.75
CA ALA A 57 -2.12 9.90 4.20
C ALA A 57 -0.81 9.22 3.80
N LEU A 58 -0.17 9.73 2.74
CA LEU A 58 1.14 9.27 2.27
C LEU A 58 1.95 10.39 1.62
N LEU A 59 3.25 10.17 1.51
CA LEU A 59 4.13 10.97 0.67
C LEU A 59 4.37 10.28 -0.66
N THR A 60 4.25 11.03 -1.74
CA THR A 60 4.59 10.59 -3.09
C THR A 60 5.72 11.42 -3.65
N SER A 61 6.49 10.82 -4.54
CA SER A 61 7.52 11.50 -5.32
C SER A 61 7.15 11.40 -6.80
N ASN A 62 7.59 12.36 -7.61
CA ASN A 62 7.40 12.33 -9.07
C ASN A 62 8.29 11.28 -9.78
N ARG A 63 8.88 10.32 -9.05
CA ARG A 63 9.77 9.29 -9.61
C ARG A 63 9.00 7.98 -9.74
N ASP A 64 8.61 7.65 -10.97
CA ASP A 64 7.84 6.44 -11.34
C ASP A 64 8.62 5.11 -11.22
N LYS A 65 9.70 5.06 -10.42
CA LYS A 65 10.59 3.90 -10.31
C LYS A 65 10.81 3.48 -8.87
N ASP A 66 9.74 3.25 -8.13
CA ASP A 66 9.81 2.57 -6.83
C ASP A 66 9.65 1.05 -7.01
N PRO A 67 10.72 0.25 -6.83
CA PRO A 67 10.64 -1.21 -6.93
C PRO A 67 9.66 -1.84 -5.93
N LEU A 68 9.46 -1.22 -4.76
CA LEU A 68 8.51 -1.69 -3.77
C LEU A 68 7.07 -1.49 -4.28
N ALA A 69 6.74 -0.30 -4.76
CA ALA A 69 5.42 -0.02 -5.32
C ALA A 69 5.06 -0.99 -6.46
N ARG A 70 6.03 -1.31 -7.34
CA ARG A 70 5.86 -2.32 -8.39
C ARG A 70 5.54 -3.70 -7.81
N SER A 71 6.29 -4.13 -6.79
CA SER A 71 6.06 -5.44 -6.15
C SER A 71 4.69 -5.50 -5.48
N ILE A 72 4.24 -4.41 -4.85
CA ILE A 72 2.89 -4.30 -4.26
C ILE A 72 1.81 -4.40 -5.33
N CYS A 73 1.99 -3.72 -6.47
CA CYS A 73 1.04 -3.81 -7.57
C CYS A 73 0.94 -5.24 -8.13
N ILE A 74 2.07 -5.92 -8.33
CA ILE A 74 2.09 -7.31 -8.81
C ILE A 74 1.42 -8.24 -7.80
N PHE A 75 1.77 -8.12 -6.52
CA PHE A 75 1.16 -8.89 -5.44
C PHE A 75 -0.37 -8.70 -5.43
N LEU A 76 -0.85 -7.45 -5.41
CA LEU A 76 -2.28 -7.15 -5.40
C LEU A 76 -2.98 -7.64 -6.67
N ALA A 77 -2.34 -7.54 -7.84
CA ALA A 77 -2.92 -8.02 -9.08
C ALA A 77 -3.15 -9.54 -9.05
N VAL A 78 -2.14 -10.32 -8.66
CA VAL A 78 -2.29 -11.78 -8.54
C VAL A 78 -3.26 -12.14 -7.43
N PHE A 79 -3.17 -11.49 -6.27
CA PHE A 79 -4.08 -11.72 -5.14
C PHE A 79 -5.54 -11.45 -5.53
N CYS A 80 -5.81 -10.32 -6.20
CA CYS A 80 -7.16 -9.99 -6.66
C CYS A 80 -7.66 -10.98 -7.71
N TYR A 81 -6.81 -11.38 -8.66
CA TYR A 81 -7.18 -12.37 -9.67
C TYR A 81 -7.61 -13.70 -9.05
N GLU A 82 -6.83 -14.21 -8.10
CA GLU A 82 -7.15 -15.46 -7.40
C GLU A 82 -8.35 -15.31 -6.45
N LEU A 83 -8.61 -14.10 -5.95
CA LEU A 83 -9.75 -13.80 -5.07
C LEU A 83 -11.08 -13.61 -5.85
N ASP A 84 -11.00 -13.17 -7.10
CA ASP A 84 -12.16 -12.91 -7.97
C ASP A 84 -12.77 -14.20 -8.56
N GLN A 85 -12.10 -15.35 -8.40
CA GLN A 85 -12.64 -16.67 -8.78
C GLN A 85 -13.79 -17.17 -7.89
N GLU A 86 -14.24 -16.35 -6.94
CA GLU A 86 -15.27 -16.65 -5.95
C GLU A 86 -16.38 -15.59 -6.06
N ASP A 87 -17.65 -15.98 -6.30
CA ASP A 87 -18.85 -15.18 -6.66
C ASP A 87 -19.27 -14.01 -5.71
N SER A 88 -18.35 -13.15 -5.27
CA SER A 88 -18.64 -12.05 -4.34
C SER A 88 -17.79 -10.81 -4.64
N ASN A 89 -18.29 -9.65 -4.21
CA ASN A 89 -17.70 -8.35 -4.51
C ASN A 89 -16.26 -8.24 -4.01
N LEU A 90 -15.30 -8.21 -4.94
CA LEU A 90 -13.86 -8.12 -4.66
C LEU A 90 -13.50 -6.96 -3.73
N LEU A 91 -14.11 -5.78 -3.90
CA LEU A 91 -13.81 -4.61 -3.06
C LEU A 91 -14.27 -4.80 -1.62
N GLU A 92 -15.42 -5.47 -1.41
CA GLU A 92 -15.89 -5.80 -0.07
C GLU A 92 -14.96 -6.82 0.59
N LYS A 93 -14.51 -7.85 -0.16
CA LYS A 93 -13.54 -8.82 0.36
C LYS A 93 -12.22 -8.16 0.76
N LEU A 94 -11.68 -7.27 -0.07
CA LEU A 94 -10.45 -6.56 0.28
C LEU A 94 -10.64 -5.66 1.51
N SER A 95 -11.80 -5.06 1.67
CA SER A 95 -12.08 -4.11 2.76
C SER A 95 -12.35 -4.78 4.10
N PHE A 96 -12.98 -5.96 4.10
CA PHE A 96 -13.46 -6.61 5.34
C PHE A 96 -12.93 -8.03 5.55
N GLY A 97 -12.23 -8.59 4.55
CA GLY A 97 -11.70 -9.94 4.59
C GLY A 97 -10.55 -10.10 5.57
N ILE A 98 -10.50 -11.29 6.16
CA ILE A 98 -9.35 -11.79 6.92
C ILE A 98 -8.75 -12.92 6.10
N PHE A 99 -7.44 -12.87 5.90
CA PHE A 99 -6.71 -13.72 4.98
C PHE A 99 -5.61 -14.47 5.74
N SER A 100 -5.53 -15.78 5.52
CA SER A 100 -4.45 -16.64 6.05
C SER A 100 -3.27 -16.63 5.09
N ILE A 101 -2.08 -16.27 5.59
CA ILE A 101 -0.82 -16.27 4.85
C ILE A 101 -0.56 -17.67 4.30
N SER A 102 -0.64 -18.71 5.13
CA SER A 102 -0.39 -20.09 4.71
C SER A 102 -1.30 -20.54 3.57
N GLN A 103 -2.60 -20.23 3.63
CA GLN A 103 -3.55 -20.54 2.55
C GLN A 103 -3.22 -19.78 1.26
N TRP A 104 -2.83 -18.51 1.37
CA TRP A 104 -2.49 -17.69 0.21
C TRP A 104 -1.17 -18.08 -0.44
N GLU A 105 -0.20 -18.53 0.34
CA GLU A 105 1.05 -19.07 -0.18
C GLU A 105 0.80 -20.30 -1.06
N GLU A 106 -0.07 -21.23 -0.62
CA GLU A 106 -0.48 -22.38 -1.44
C GLU A 106 -1.19 -21.94 -2.72
N ARG A 107 -2.12 -20.98 -2.63
CA ARG A 107 -2.81 -20.42 -3.82
C ARG A 107 -1.82 -19.77 -4.80
N PHE A 108 -0.82 -19.06 -4.31
CA PHE A 108 0.21 -18.45 -5.17
C PHE A 108 1.11 -19.48 -5.86
N GLU A 109 1.39 -20.61 -5.22
CA GLU A 109 2.13 -21.71 -5.84
C GLU A 109 1.32 -22.38 -6.97
N GLN A 110 0.00 -22.42 -6.84
CA GLN A 110 -0.91 -23.00 -7.81
C GLN A 110 -1.42 -21.99 -8.86
N SER A 111 -1.13 -20.70 -8.68
CA SER A 111 -1.60 -19.62 -9.56
C SER A 111 -1.06 -19.74 -10.98
N SER A 112 -1.90 -19.39 -11.95
CA SER A 112 -1.47 -19.24 -13.36
C SER A 112 -0.43 -18.12 -13.56
N PHE A 113 -0.26 -17.24 -12.57
CA PHE A 113 0.72 -16.15 -12.57
C PHE A 113 1.93 -16.40 -11.66
N ASN A 114 2.15 -17.65 -11.23
CA ASN A 114 3.28 -18.01 -10.39
C ASN A 114 4.62 -17.55 -10.99
N ASN A 115 4.81 -17.71 -12.30
CA ASN A 115 6.00 -17.23 -13.02
C ASN A 115 6.23 -15.71 -12.90
N VAL A 116 5.17 -14.90 -12.79
CA VAL A 116 5.27 -13.45 -12.58
C VAL A 116 5.73 -13.15 -11.16
N LEU A 117 5.25 -13.92 -10.18
CA LEU A 117 5.72 -13.84 -8.79
C LEU A 117 7.19 -14.22 -8.69
N GLU A 118 7.60 -15.34 -9.31
CA GLU A 118 8.99 -15.81 -9.38
C GLU A 118 9.95 -14.78 -10.00
N ALA A 119 9.49 -14.08 -11.04
CA ALA A 119 10.26 -13.02 -11.70
C ALA A 119 10.34 -11.70 -10.90
N THR A 120 9.63 -11.59 -9.77
CA THR A 120 9.60 -10.39 -8.94
C THR A 120 10.44 -10.59 -7.69
N ASP A 121 11.55 -9.85 -7.54
CA ASP A 121 12.55 -10.05 -6.48
C ASP A 121 11.98 -10.24 -5.06
N LYS A 122 10.98 -9.44 -4.69
CA LYS A 122 10.33 -9.49 -3.36
C LYS A 122 9.29 -10.60 -3.20
N LEU A 123 8.86 -11.24 -4.28
CA LEU A 123 7.78 -12.24 -4.30
C LEU A 123 8.24 -13.64 -4.75
N ARG A 124 9.51 -13.74 -5.15
CA ARG A 124 10.02 -14.87 -5.93
C ARG A 124 9.86 -16.25 -5.29
N ASN A 125 9.83 -16.31 -3.96
CA ASN A 125 9.69 -17.55 -3.21
C ASN A 125 9.11 -17.26 -1.82
N ALA A 126 8.73 -18.32 -1.10
CA ALA A 126 8.10 -18.24 0.21
C ALA A 126 8.90 -17.38 1.22
N ASP A 127 10.23 -17.53 1.27
CA ASP A 127 11.07 -16.73 2.17
C ASP A 127 11.03 -15.23 1.88
N GLN A 128 10.99 -14.85 0.59
CA GLN A 128 10.87 -13.44 0.21
C GLN A 128 9.46 -12.92 0.46
N ARG A 129 8.42 -13.72 0.17
CA ARG A 129 7.03 -13.34 0.47
C ARG A 129 6.77 -13.19 1.96
N ALA A 130 7.35 -14.04 2.79
CA ALA A 130 7.30 -13.87 4.25
C ALA A 130 7.87 -12.51 4.70
N LYS A 131 9.02 -12.10 4.14
CA LYS A 131 9.58 -10.76 4.38
C LYS A 131 8.72 -9.65 3.78
N PHE A 132 8.07 -9.91 2.66
CA PHE A 132 7.18 -8.97 1.99
C PHE A 132 5.93 -8.67 2.84
N TYR A 133 5.29 -9.67 3.47
CA TYR A 133 4.19 -9.43 4.41
C TYR A 133 4.63 -8.55 5.60
N LEU A 134 5.84 -8.77 6.13
CA LEU A 134 6.39 -7.91 7.18
C LEU A 134 6.61 -6.47 6.69
N GLU A 135 7.00 -6.30 5.43
CA GLU A 135 7.15 -4.99 4.82
C GLU A 135 5.80 -4.30 4.59
N LEU A 136 4.78 -5.02 4.13
CA LEU A 136 3.41 -4.50 4.01
C LEU A 136 2.88 -4.02 5.37
N ALA A 137 3.09 -4.82 6.43
CA ALA A 137 2.68 -4.46 7.78
C ALA A 137 3.42 -3.20 8.29
N ARG A 138 4.74 -3.13 8.09
CA ARG A 138 5.53 -1.93 8.43
C ARG A 138 5.09 -0.69 7.68
N ARG A 139 4.57 -0.85 6.46
CA ARG A 139 4.03 0.23 5.65
C ARG A 139 2.57 0.57 5.99
N SER A 140 1.95 -0.11 6.95
CA SER A 140 0.53 0.04 7.26
C SER A 140 -0.39 -0.24 6.08
N LEU A 141 -0.01 -1.18 5.20
CA LEU A 141 -0.86 -1.69 4.12
C LEU A 141 -1.70 -2.88 4.54
N ILE A 142 -1.22 -3.63 5.53
CA ILE A 142 -1.96 -4.70 6.19
C ILE A 142 -1.87 -4.54 7.71
N ASP A 143 -2.90 -4.99 8.40
CA ASP A 143 -2.85 -5.26 9.84
C ASP A 143 -2.66 -6.77 10.04
N ARG A 144 -1.61 -7.16 10.76
CA ARG A 144 -1.45 -8.56 11.19
C ARG A 144 -2.28 -8.77 12.45
N LEU A 145 -3.20 -9.73 12.39
CA LEU A 145 -4.08 -10.10 13.50
C LEU A 145 -3.39 -11.13 14.40
N ASP A 146 -2.66 -12.06 13.77
CA ASP A 146 -1.79 -13.02 14.43
C ASP A 146 -0.63 -13.41 13.49
N ASP A 147 0.02 -14.54 13.77
CA ASP A 147 1.16 -15.01 12.98
C ASP A 147 0.79 -15.45 11.56
N ASP A 148 -0.44 -15.90 11.32
CA ASP A 148 -0.92 -16.38 10.03
C ASP A 148 -1.97 -15.46 9.39
N HIS A 149 -2.70 -14.67 10.17
CA HIS A 149 -3.82 -13.88 9.66
C HIS A 149 -3.50 -12.40 9.50
N PHE A 150 -3.99 -11.83 8.40
CA PHE A 150 -3.96 -10.39 8.16
C PHE A 150 -5.25 -9.88 7.54
N ARG A 151 -5.44 -8.56 7.57
CA ARG A 151 -6.44 -7.83 6.79
C ARG A 151 -5.77 -6.67 6.07
N PHE A 152 -6.31 -6.23 4.94
CA PHE A 152 -5.84 -4.99 4.32
C PHE A 152 -6.31 -3.77 5.10
N THR A 153 -5.47 -2.74 5.15
CA THR A 153 -5.88 -1.41 5.60
C THR A 153 -6.46 -0.64 4.41
N PRO A 154 -7.16 0.48 4.60
CA PRO A 154 -7.69 1.28 3.50
C PRO A 154 -6.61 1.80 2.51
N ALA A 155 -5.33 1.76 2.88
CA ALA A 155 -4.20 2.19 2.05
C ALA A 155 -3.99 1.32 0.79
N HIS A 156 -4.49 0.09 0.75
CA HIS A 156 -4.40 -0.76 -0.45
C HIS A 156 -5.06 -0.10 -1.68
N ARG A 157 -6.08 0.75 -1.46
CA ARG A 157 -6.79 1.47 -2.53
C ARG A 157 -5.91 2.40 -3.34
N TYR A 158 -4.84 2.95 -2.74
CA TYR A 158 -3.85 3.74 -3.47
C TYR A 158 -3.27 2.96 -4.66
N PHE A 159 -2.98 1.68 -4.46
CA PHE A 159 -2.40 0.83 -5.50
C PHE A 159 -3.44 0.36 -6.53
N LEU A 160 -4.69 0.17 -6.12
CA LEU A 160 -5.79 -0.12 -7.05
C LEU A 160 -6.07 1.08 -7.97
N GLU A 161 -6.08 2.30 -7.42
CA GLU A 161 -6.22 3.54 -8.19
C GLU A 161 -5.04 3.73 -9.13
N PHE A 162 -3.81 3.50 -8.65
CA PHE A 162 -2.62 3.55 -9.47
C PHE A 162 -2.67 2.58 -10.66
N ALA A 163 -3.09 1.33 -10.44
CA ALA A 163 -3.24 0.35 -11.50
C ALA A 163 -4.31 0.76 -12.53
N ARG A 164 -5.44 1.31 -12.07
CA ARG A 164 -6.50 1.83 -12.95
C ARG A 164 -5.97 2.98 -13.82
N ASP A 165 -5.27 3.93 -13.22
CA ASP A 165 -4.77 5.12 -13.91
C ASP A 165 -3.68 4.77 -14.93
N LEU A 166 -2.85 3.75 -14.65
CA LEU A 166 -1.90 3.19 -15.60
C LEU A 166 -2.62 2.58 -16.82
N ASN A 167 -3.64 1.76 -16.58
CA ASN A 167 -4.41 1.13 -17.66
C ASN A 167 -5.06 2.17 -18.59
N VAL A 168 -5.68 3.21 -18.02
CA VAL A 168 -6.29 4.30 -18.81
C VAL A 168 -5.24 5.02 -19.66
N ARG A 169 -4.06 5.33 -19.09
CA ARG A 169 -2.96 5.97 -19.83
C ARG A 169 -2.45 5.10 -20.99
N GLU A 170 -2.30 3.80 -20.76
CA GLU A 170 -1.87 2.88 -21.82
C GLU A 170 -2.92 2.74 -22.94
N MET A 171 -4.21 2.72 -22.60
CA MET A 171 -5.29 2.71 -23.59
C MET A 171 -5.31 3.99 -24.42
N MET A 172 -5.11 5.16 -23.80
CA MET A 172 -5.08 6.45 -24.50
C MET A 172 -3.84 6.61 -25.40
N ASN A 173 -2.71 5.99 -25.06
CA ASN A 173 -1.50 6.02 -25.88
C ASN A 173 -1.53 5.04 -27.06
N LYS A 174 -2.46 4.08 -27.06
CA LYS A 174 -2.67 3.10 -28.15
C LYS A 174 -3.80 3.51 -29.11
N ALA A 175 -4.52 4.60 -28.82
CA ALA A 175 -5.59 5.17 -29.64
C ALA A 175 -5.08 6.34 -30.49
#